data_AF-A0A3A0G157-F1
#
_entry.id   AF-A0A3A0G157-F1
#
_cell.length_a   1.000
_cell.length_b   1.000
_cell.length_c   1.000
_cell.angle_alpha   90.00
_cell.angle_beta   90.00
_cell.angle_gamma   90.00
#
_symmetry.space_group_name_H-M   'P 1'
#
loop_
_entity.id
_entity.type
_entity.pdbx_description
1 polymer ?
#
loop_
_entity_poly.entity_id
_entity_poly.type
_entity_poly.pdbx_seq_one_letter_code
_entity_poly.pdbx_strand_id
1 'polypeptide(L)'
;MNHAELAWEFADLFAELDVDQINEILAKNVPLETLDFFTKYAETFASALRIEGDLAGRLPNLLLMGYLLRVLEERLLEGDGSDGGDDGEFDPDA
;
A
#
# COMPACT_ATOMS: atom_id res chain seq x y z
N MET A 1 8.61 9.77 -11.57
CA MET A 1 8.13 9.98 -10.19
C MET A 1 8.88 9.00 -9.32
N ASN A 2 9.60 9.47 -8.30
CA ASN A 2 10.37 8.59 -7.40
C ASN A 2 9.42 7.97 -6.35
N HIS A 3 9.69 6.74 -5.90
CA HIS A 3 8.96 6.07 -4.81
C HIS A 3 8.75 6.96 -3.57
N ALA A 4 9.76 7.77 -3.23
CA ALA A 4 9.66 8.71 -2.12
C ALA A 4 8.58 9.77 -2.34
N GLU A 5 8.43 10.28 -3.57
CA GLU A 5 7.42 11.30 -3.91
C GLU A 5 6.01 10.70 -3.84
N LEU A 6 5.82 9.48 -4.36
CA LEU A 6 4.52 8.80 -4.29
C LEU A 6 4.11 8.46 -2.86
N ALA A 7 5.04 8.01 -2.02
CA ALA A 7 4.77 7.74 -0.62
C ALA A 7 4.42 9.02 0.16
N TRP A 8 5.08 10.14 -0.16
CA TRP A 8 4.75 11.45 0.42
C TRP A 8 3.39 11.94 -0.04
N GLU A 9 3.07 11.87 -1.33
CA GLU A 9 1.75 12.27 -1.84
C GLU A 9 0.62 11.41 -1.26
N PHE A 10 0.85 10.11 -1.11
CA PHE A 10 -0.11 9.22 -0.46
C PHE A 10 -0.26 9.54 1.03
N ALA A 11 0.85 9.79 1.74
CA ALA A 11 0.80 10.20 3.14
C ALA A 11 0.08 11.54 3.33
N ASP A 12 0.33 12.52 2.46
CA ASP A 12 -0.32 13.84 2.48
C ASP A 12 -1.82 13.73 2.20
N LEU A 13 -2.22 12.94 1.18
CA LEU A 13 -3.64 12.70 0.87
C LEU A 13 -4.39 12.10 2.08
N PHE A 14 -3.76 11.18 2.80
CA PHE A 14 -4.38 10.52 3.96
C PHE A 14 -4.26 11.31 5.27
N ALA A 15 -3.28 12.23 5.39
CA ALA A 15 -3.15 13.11 6.55
C ALA A 15 -4.31 14.10 6.66
N GLU A 16 -4.94 14.43 5.53
CA GLU A 16 -6.10 15.32 5.47
C GLU A 16 -7.43 14.63 5.79
N LEU A 17 -7.45 13.30 5.88
CA LEU A 17 -8.66 12.50 6.05
C LEU A 17 -8.83 12.05 7.50
N ASP A 18 -10.07 12.16 7.99
CA ASP A 18 -10.45 11.55 9.26
C ASP A 18 -10.63 10.02 9.13
N VAL A 19 -10.72 9.34 10.26
CA VAL A 19 -10.81 7.87 10.31
C VAL A 19 -12.04 7.36 9.53
N ASP A 20 -13.15 8.09 9.56
CA ASP A 20 -14.39 7.70 8.91
C ASP A 20 -14.28 7.82 7.38
N GLN A 21 -13.64 8.88 6.88
CA GLN A 21 -13.34 9.08 5.47
C GLN A 21 -12.36 8.03 4.94
N ILE A 22 -11.34 7.68 5.73
CA ILE A 22 -10.40 6.60 5.39
C ILE A 22 -11.15 5.28 5.27
N ASN A 23 -12.02 4.97 6.25
CA ASN A 23 -12.84 3.76 6.23
C ASN A 23 -13.77 3.71 5.00
N GLU A 24 -14.37 4.84 4.62
CA GLU A 24 -15.25 4.91 3.45
C GLU A 24 -14.50 4.63 2.13
N ILE A 25 -13.31 5.21 1.96
CA ILE A 25 -12.48 4.98 0.77
C ILE A 25 -12.04 3.53 0.70
N LEU A 26 -11.59 2.97 1.82
CA LEU A 26 -11.14 1.58 1.89
C LEU A 26 -12.28 0.61 1.61
N ALA A 27 -13.46 0.82 2.19
CA ALA A 27 -14.63 -0.02 1.97
C ALA A 27 -15.08 -0.08 0.50
N LYS A 28 -14.84 0.99 -0.27
CA LYS A 28 -15.19 1.05 -1.70
C LYS A 28 -14.17 0.38 -2.61
N ASN A 29 -12.91 0.30 -2.18
CA ASN A 29 -11.78 -0.05 -3.07
C ASN A 29 -11.05 -1.33 -2.66
N VAL A 30 -11.30 -1.85 -1.47
CA VAL A 30 -10.62 -3.03 -0.91
C VAL A 30 -11.66 -4.15 -0.68
N PRO A 31 -11.35 -5.42 -1.06
CA PRO A 31 -12.22 -6.54 -0.76
C PRO A 31 -12.50 -6.68 0.74
N LEU A 32 -13.75 -6.99 1.09
CA LEU A 32 -14.19 -7.10 2.49
C LEU A 32 -13.36 -8.10 3.30
N GLU A 33 -12.95 -9.21 2.69
CA GLU A 33 -12.11 -10.24 3.33
C GLU A 33 -10.75 -9.67 3.77
N THR A 34 -10.17 -8.77 2.96
CA THR A 34 -8.92 -8.10 3.29
C THR A 34 -9.10 -7.13 4.46
N LEU A 35 -10.21 -6.38 4.48
CA LEU A 35 -10.54 -5.47 5.59
C LEU A 35 -10.74 -6.24 6.91
N ASP A 36 -11.45 -7.36 6.86
CA ASP A 36 -11.68 -8.24 8.01
C ASP A 36 -10.36 -8.85 8.52
N PHE A 37 -9.48 -9.27 7.61
CA PHE A 37 -8.14 -9.74 7.97
C PHE A 37 -7.35 -8.67 8.75
N PHE A 38 -7.22 -7.46 8.20
CA PHE A 38 -6.44 -6.40 8.86
C PHE A 38 -7.05 -5.97 10.19
N THR A 39 -8.37 -5.96 10.31
CA THR A 39 -9.07 -5.67 11.57
C THR A 39 -8.70 -6.69 12.63
N LYS A 40 -8.90 -7.99 12.35
CA LYS A 40 -8.60 -9.07 13.31
C LYS A 40 -7.11 -9.15 13.66
N TYR A 41 -6.25 -8.94 12.67
CA TYR A 41 -4.81 -8.92 12.89
C TYR A 41 -4.39 -7.73 13.77
N ALA A 42 -4.90 -6.54 13.48
CA ALA A 42 -4.63 -5.33 14.26
C ALA A 42 -5.09 -5.46 15.71
N GLU A 43 -6.28 -6.03 15.95
CA GLU A 43 -6.78 -6.29 17.30
C GLU A 43 -5.86 -7.25 18.08
N THR A 44 -5.44 -8.34 17.42
CA THR A 44 -4.53 -9.32 18.02
C THR A 44 -3.17 -8.69 18.32
N PHE A 45 -2.64 -7.90 17.38
CA PHE A 45 -1.37 -7.19 17.52
C PHE A 45 -1.42 -6.14 18.63
N ALA A 46 -2.49 -5.34 18.68
CA ALA A 46 -2.70 -4.34 19.71
C ALA A 46 -2.80 -4.99 21.09
N SER A 47 -3.53 -6.10 21.21
CA SER A 47 -3.66 -6.86 22.46
C SER A 47 -2.30 -7.41 22.92
N ALA A 48 -1.52 -8.01 22.03
CA ALA A 48 -0.21 -8.57 22.34
C ALA A 48 0.78 -7.52 22.86
N LEU A 49 0.70 -6.30 22.33
CA LEU A 49 1.59 -5.19 22.67
C LEU A 49 1.00 -4.20 23.69
N ARG A 50 -0.22 -4.44 24.17
CA ARG A 50 -0.96 -3.54 25.07
C ARG A 50 -1.09 -2.12 24.50
N ILE A 51 -1.38 -2.02 23.20
CA ILE A 51 -1.69 -0.76 22.54
C ILE A 51 -3.17 -0.46 22.82
N GLU A 52 -3.43 0.71 23.40
CA GLU A 52 -4.77 1.13 23.83
C GLU A 52 -5.12 2.51 23.27
N GLY A 53 -6.40 2.88 23.39
CA GLY A 53 -6.89 4.20 23.01
C GLY A 53 -7.00 4.40 21.49
N ASP A 54 -6.92 5.66 21.07
CA ASP A 54 -7.16 6.07 19.67
C ASP A 54 -6.21 5.38 18.67
N LEU A 55 -4.96 5.13 19.07
CA LEU A 55 -4.00 4.43 18.22
C LEU A 55 -4.47 3.00 17.90
N ALA A 56 -5.08 2.30 18.87
CA ALA A 56 -5.59 0.94 18.65
C ALA A 56 -6.69 0.92 17.58
N GLY A 57 -7.58 1.92 17.58
CA GLY A 57 -8.63 2.07 16.57
C GLY A 57 -8.11 2.40 15.17
N ARG A 58 -6.94 3.05 15.08
CA ARG A 58 -6.30 3.43 13.80
C ARG A 58 -5.41 2.34 13.21
N LEU A 59 -4.98 1.35 14.00
CA LEU A 59 -4.06 0.29 13.56
C LEU A 59 -4.52 -0.48 12.31
N PRO A 60 -5.80 -0.90 12.17
CA PRO A 60 -6.25 -1.59 10.97
C PRO A 60 -5.97 -0.78 9.69
N ASN A 61 -6.29 0.52 9.73
CA ASN A 61 -6.11 1.43 8.60
C ASN A 61 -4.63 1.68 8.31
N LEU A 62 -3.81 1.89 9.35
CA LEU A 62 -2.37 2.09 9.20
C LEU A 62 -1.67 0.87 8.58
N LEU A 63 -2.02 -0.33 9.03
CA LEU A 63 -1.45 -1.58 8.51
C LEU A 63 -1.86 -1.84 7.07
N LEU A 64 -3.13 -1.61 6.75
CA LEU A 64 -3.64 -1.75 5.39
C LEU A 64 -2.98 -0.73 4.44
N MET A 65 -2.85 0.53 4.84
CA MET A 65 -2.15 1.55 4.05
C MET A 65 -0.69 1.18 3.82
N GLY A 66 0.02 0.72 4.86
CA GLY A 66 1.40 0.24 4.72
C GLY A 66 1.52 -0.93 3.74
N TYR A 67 0.57 -1.86 3.77
CA TYR A 67 0.50 -2.95 2.81
C TYR A 67 0.26 -2.46 1.37
N LEU A 68 -0.69 -1.54 1.17
CA LEU A 68 -0.99 -0.98 -0.16
C LEU A 68 0.22 -0.25 -0.76
N LEU A 69 0.92 0.55 0.05
CA LEU A 69 2.16 1.21 -0.35
C LEU A 69 3.21 0.18 -0.77
N ARG A 70 3.39 -0.88 0.02
CA ARG A 70 4.35 -1.94 -0.29
C ARG A 70 4.01 -2.66 -1.61
N VAL A 71 2.74 -2.96 -1.86
CA VAL A 71 2.30 -3.58 -3.12
C VAL A 71 2.52 -2.64 -4.32
N LEU A 72 2.27 -1.35 -4.15
CA LEU A 72 2.53 -0.35 -5.19
C LEU A 72 4.02 -0.24 -5.49
N GLU A 73 4.88 -0.21 -4.48
CA GLU A 73 6.34 -0.23 -4.64
C GLU A 73 6.80 -1.47 -5.41
N GLU A 74 6.33 -2.66 -5.04
CA GLU A 74 6.71 -3.91 -5.72
C GLU A 74 6.34 -3.88 -7.21
N ARG A 75 5.15 -3.39 -7.54
CA ARG A 75 4.70 -3.28 -8.94
C ARG A 75 5.44 -2.21 -9.74
N LEU A 76 5.79 -1.08 -9.11
CA LEU A 76 6.58 -0.03 -9.75
C LEU A 76 8.01 -0.50 -10.04
N LEU A 77 8.61 -1.24 -9.11
CA LEU A 77 9.93 -1.86 -9.30
C LEU A 77 9.93 -2.91 -10.41
N GLU A 78 8.83 -3.66 -10.59
CA GLU A 78 8.67 -4.60 -11.73
C GLU A 78 8.47 -3.88 -13.07
N GLY A 79 7.85 -2.69 -13.07
CA GLY A 79 7.62 -1.85 -14.25
C GLY A 79 8.90 -1.22 -14.82
N ASP A 80 9.85 -0.86 -13.96
CA ASP A 80 11.15 -0.29 -14.36
C ASP A 80 12.16 -1.37 -14.83
N GLY A 81 11.80 -2.65 -14.73
CA GLY A 81 12.66 -3.78 -15.11
C GLY A 81 12.46 -4.33 -16.54
N SER A 82 11.54 -3.77 -17.34
CA SER A 82 11.21 -4.30 -18.67
C SER A 82 11.65 -3.43 -19.86
N ASP A 83 12.46 -2.39 -19.65
CA ASP A 83 13.00 -1.56 -20.75
C ASP A 83 14.51 -1.75 -20.93
N GLY A 84 14.91 -3.00 -21.12
CA GLY A 84 16.32 -3.37 -21.21
C GLY A 84 16.59 -4.66 -21.99
N GLY A 85 16.51 -4.58 -23.32
CA GLY A 85 17.29 -5.41 -24.24
C GLY A 85 16.55 -6.55 -24.95
N ASP A 86 16.18 -6.31 -26.21
CA ASP A 86 16.63 -7.12 -27.36
C ASP A 86 16.00 -6.57 -28.66
N ASP A 87 16.45 -5.39 -29.10
CA ASP A 87 16.44 -5.03 -30.51
C ASP A 87 17.69 -5.63 -31.15
N GLY A 88 17.73 -6.97 -31.18
CA GLY A 88 18.64 -7.73 -32.03
C GLY A 88 18.34 -7.38 -33.50
N GLU A 89 19.07 -6.40 -34.02
CA GLU A 89 19.17 -6.12 -35.45
C GLU A 89 19.75 -7.36 -36.13
N PHE A 90 18.86 -8.16 -36.73
CA PHE A 90 19.26 -9.27 -37.59
C PHE A 90 19.85 -8.68 -38.88
N ASP A 91 21.18 -8.69 -38.99
CA ASP A 91 21.90 -8.41 -40.24
C ASP A 91 21.95 -9.71 -41.08
N PRO A 92 21.20 -9.80 -42.20
CA PRO A 92 21.23 -10.98 -43.06
C PRO A 92 22.50 -11.08 -43.92
N ASP A 93 23.40 -10.09 -43.90
CA ASP A 93 24.50 -9.97 -44.88
C ASP A 93 25.93 -10.01 -44.26
N ALA A 94 26.09 -10.46 -43.01
CA ALA A 94 27.40 -10.65 -42.35
C ALA A 94 28.03 -12.06 -42.53
#